data_AF-A0A3M1NXA6-F1
#
_entry.id   AF-A0A3M1NXA6-F1
#
_cell.length_a   1.000
_cell.length_b   1.000
_cell.length_c   1.000
_cell.angle_alpha   90.00
_cell.angle_beta   90.00
_cell.angle_gamma   90.00
#
_symmetry.space_group_name_H-M   'P 1'
#
loop_
_entity.id
_entity.type
_entity.pdbx_description
1 polymer ?
#
loop_
_entity_poly.entity_id
_entity_poly.type
_entity_poly.pdbx_seq_one_letter_code
_entity_poly.pdbx_strand_id
1 'polypeptide(L)' 'MKSLRQIRKAYEENYQKMQEIIQQMGGDQYIKEHRKSQSPLYRKLRELQRKEHMLDEMETRLLNKQITYH' A
#
# COMPACT_ATOMS: atom_id res chain seq x y z
N MET A 1 -17.39 8.69 -4.52
CA MET A 1 -15.92 8.84 -4.62
C MET A 1 -15.36 9.04 -3.23
N LYS A 2 -14.22 8.43 -2.88
CA LYS A 2 -13.55 8.68 -1.59
C LYS A 2 -12.99 10.12 -1.57
N SER A 3 -13.02 10.79 -0.42
CA SER A 3 -12.35 12.07 -0.19
C SER A 3 -10.85 11.89 0.06
N LEU A 4 -10.04 12.96 -0.10
CA LEU A 4 -8.60 12.94 0.20
C LEU A 4 -8.30 12.44 1.63
N ARG A 5 -9.12 12.85 2.62
CA ARG A 5 -9.02 12.37 4.00
C ARG A 5 -9.21 10.85 4.11
N GLN A 6 -10.15 10.28 3.36
CA GLN A 6 -10.38 8.83 3.35
C GLN A 6 -9.27 8.06 2.63
N ILE A 7 -8.63 8.66 1.63
CA ILE A 7 -7.48 8.08 0.95
C ILE A 7 -6.28 8.04 1.89
N ARG A 8 -5.96 9.16 2.56
CA ARG A 8 -4.88 9.23 3.56
C ARG A 8 -5.05 8.23 4.70
N LYS A 9 -6.26 8.13 5.26
CA LYS A 9 -6.55 7.09 6.27
C LYS A 9 -6.30 5.68 5.74
N ALA A 10 -6.69 5.42 4.48
CA ALA A 10 -6.46 4.12 3.86
C ALA A 10 -4.96 3.82 3.62
N TYR A 11 -4.12 4.84 3.39
CA TYR A 11 -2.66 4.66 3.36
C TYR A 11 -2.11 4.25 4.71
N GLU A 12 -2.46 4.98 5.78
CA GLU A 12 -1.97 4.69 7.13
C GLU A 12 -2.31 3.26 7.53
N GLU A 13 -3.56 2.84 7.31
CA GLU A 13 -4.00 1.46 7.57
C GLU A 13 -3.27 0.43 6.67
N ASN A 14 -2.98 0.77 5.42
CA ASN A 14 -2.28 -0.13 4.50
C ASN A 14 -0.80 -0.29 4.88
N TYR A 15 -0.15 0.83 5.24
CA TYR A 15 1.23 0.88 5.68
C TYR A 15 1.43 0.10 6.98
N GLN A 16 0.55 0.29 7.98
CA GLN A 16 0.57 -0.49 9.22
C GLN A 16 0.53 -1.99 8.94
N LYS A 17 -0.37 -2.44 8.06
CA LYS A 17 -0.46 -3.85 7.66
C LYS A 17 0.78 -4.35 6.94
N MET A 18 1.42 -3.52 6.12
CA MET A 18 2.69 -3.90 5.48
C MET A 18 3.79 -4.08 6.53
N GLN A 19 3.89 -3.19 7.52
CA GLN A 19 4.85 -3.30 8.62
C GLN A 19 4.62 -4.58 9.44
N GLU A 20 3.37 -4.90 9.79
CA GLU A 20 3.02 -6.15 10.49
C GLU A 20 3.45 -7.39 9.70
N ILE A 21 3.19 -7.40 8.38
CA ILE A 21 3.58 -8.52 7.52
C ILE A 21 5.09 -8.65 7.41
N ILE A 22 5.82 -7.53 7.31
CA ILE A 22 7.29 -7.52 7.29
C ILE A 22 7.85 -8.03 8.63
N GLN A 23 7.26 -7.63 9.75
CA GLN A 23 7.64 -8.14 11.06
C GLN A 23 7.38 -9.65 11.19
N GLN A 24 6.24 -10.15 10.69
CA GLN A 24 5.93 -11.58 10.65
C GLN A 24 6.90 -12.38 9.76
N MET A 25 7.52 -11.77 8.76
CA MET A 25 8.61 -12.38 7.97
C MET A 25 9.94 -12.43 8.74
N GLY A 26 10.04 -11.84 9.93
CA GLY A 26 11.30 -11.67 10.67
C GLY A 26 12.08 -10.40 10.30
N GLY A 27 11.45 -9.47 9.58
CA GLY A 27 12.06 -8.21 9.13
C GLY A 27 12.23 -8.11 7.62
N ASP A 28 12.67 -6.94 7.17
CA ASP A 28 12.82 -6.58 5.76
C ASP A 28 13.91 -7.40 5.05
N GLN A 29 14.97 -7.76 5.76
CA GLN A 29 16.05 -8.64 5.30
C GLN A 29 15.56 -9.98 4.74
N TYR A 30 14.49 -10.55 5.31
CA TYR A 30 13.94 -11.85 4.91
C TYR A 30 12.95 -11.76 3.75
N ILE A 31 12.55 -10.55 3.30
CA ILE A 31 11.60 -10.37 2.19
C ILE A 31 12.09 -11.09 0.92
N LYS A 32 13.40 -11.09 0.65
CA LYS A 32 13.98 -11.77 -0.52
C LYS A 32 13.77 -13.28 -0.46
N GLU A 33 13.87 -13.88 0.71
CA GLU A 33 13.65 -15.32 0.91
C GLU A 33 12.17 -15.68 0.77
N HIS A 34 11.31 -14.88 1.40
CA HIS A 34 9.86 -14.97 1.25
C HIS A 34 9.38 -14.76 -0.19
N ARG A 35 10.09 -13.93 -0.97
CA ARG A 35 9.88 -13.74 -2.42
C ARG A 35 10.30 -14.95 -3.22
N LYS A 36 11.49 -15.51 -2.97
CA LYS A 36 11.99 -16.71 -3.67
C LYS A 36 11.04 -17.90 -3.49
N SER A 37 10.59 -18.11 -2.25
CA SER A 37 9.67 -19.20 -1.90
C SER A 37 8.20 -18.91 -2.26
N GLN A 38 7.87 -17.70 -2.74
CA GLN A 38 6.49 -17.27 -3.01
C GLN A 38 5.56 -17.48 -1.81
N SER A 39 6.07 -17.24 -0.61
CA SER A 39 5.36 -17.49 0.65
C SER A 39 4.03 -16.73 0.73
N PRO A 40 3.05 -17.24 1.51
CA PRO A 40 1.78 -16.54 1.72
C PRO A 40 1.96 -15.11 2.26
N LEU A 41 2.94 -14.88 3.13
CA LEU A 41 3.27 -13.55 3.64
C LEU A 41 3.74 -12.62 2.51
N TYR A 42 4.57 -13.11 1.58
CA TYR A 42 5.03 -12.30 0.46
C TYR A 42 3.90 -11.94 -0.50
N ARG A 43 2.99 -12.89 -0.74
CA ARG A 43 1.79 -12.64 -1.55
C ARG A 43 0.92 -11.53 -0.93
N LYS A 44 0.67 -11.61 0.38
CA LYS A 44 -0.04 -10.57 1.13
C LYS A 44 0.68 -9.22 1.06
N LEU A 45 2.00 -9.20 1.23
CA LEU A 45 2.79 -7.96 1.10
C LEU A 45 2.64 -7.35 -0.30
N ARG A 46 2.66 -8.17 -1.36
CA ARG A 46 2.46 -7.71 -2.75
C ARG A 46 1.06 -7.16 -3.00
N GLU A 47 0.03 -7.73 -2.40
CA GLU A 47 -1.34 -7.20 -2.48
C GLU A 47 -1.45 -5.84 -1.81
N LEU A 48 -0.84 -5.66 -0.64
CA LEU A 48 -0.79 -4.39 0.06
C LEU A 48 -0.01 -3.32 -0.73
N GLN A 49 1.11 -3.69 -1.35
CA GLN A 49 1.86 -2.78 -2.25
C GLN A 49 1.05 -2.36 -3.48
N ARG A 50 0.27 -3.28 -4.07
CA ARG A 50 -0.64 -2.93 -5.18
C ARG A 50 -1.74 -1.97 -4.71
N LYS A 51 -2.27 -2.20 -3.51
CA LYS A 51 -3.27 -1.32 -2.92
C LYS A 51 -2.71 0.08 -2.64
N GLU A 52 -1.47 0.18 -2.16
CA GLU A 52 -0.77 1.47 -2.01
C GLU A 52 -0.70 2.22 -3.34
N HIS A 53 -0.23 1.56 -4.39
CA HIS A 53 -0.16 2.16 -5.73
C HIS A 53 -1.52 2.64 -6.25
N MET A 54 -2.59 1.86 -6.04
CA MET A 54 -3.94 2.29 -6.40
C MET A 54 -4.40 3.53 -5.62
N LEU A 55 -4.01 3.65 -4.35
CA LEU A 55 -4.30 4.84 -3.55
C LEU A 55 -3.54 6.06 -4.10
N ASP A 56 -2.31 5.89 -4.60
CA ASP A 56 -1.50 6.97 -5.22
C ASP A 56 -2.18 7.50 -6.47
N GLU A 57 -2.65 6.58 -7.33
CA GLU A 57 -3.39 6.96 -8.52
C GLU A 57 -4.70 7.69 -8.18
N MET A 58 -5.40 7.25 -7.13
CA MET A 58 -6.64 7.90 -6.69
C MET A 58 -6.38 9.30 -6.13
N GLU A 59 -5.33 9.48 -5.32
CA GLU A 59 -4.93 10.80 -4.79
C GLU A 59 -4.55 11.74 -5.93
N THR A 60 -3.68 11.28 -6.84
CA THR A 60 -3.24 12.06 -8.02
C THR A 60 -4.42 12.49 -8.89
N ARG A 61 -5.37 11.59 -9.17
CA ARG A 61 -6.57 11.91 -9.95
C ARG A 61 -7.46 12.94 -9.27
N LEU A 62 -7.58 12.90 -7.93
CA LEU A 62 -8.35 13.89 -7.18
C LEU A 62 -7.68 15.26 -7.19
N LEU A 63 -6.37 15.31 -6.98
CA LEU A 63 -5.59 16.55 -7.01
C LEU A 63 -5.67 17.21 -8.40
N ASN A 64 -5.46 16.44 -9.47
CA ASN A 64 -5.55 16.96 -10.84
C ASN A 64 -6.95 17.49 -11.18
N LYS A 65 -8.00 16.82 -10.70
CA LYS A 65 -9.38 17.32 -10.84
C LYS A 65 -9.55 18.64 -10.09
N GLN A 66 -9.07 18.77 -8.85
CA GLN A 66 -9.16 20.02 -8.10
C GLN A 66 -8.45 21.19 -8.80
N ILE A 67 -7.30 20.95 -9.42
CA ILE A 67 -6.55 21.98 -10.17
C ILE A 67 -7.30 22.41 -11.43
N THR A 68 -8.03 21.51 -12.10
CA THR A 68 -8.71 21.82 -13.37
C THR A 68 -10.01 22.63 -13.17
N TYR A 69 -10.57 22.63 -11.97
CA TYR A 69 -11.80 23.36 -11.62
C TYR A 69 -11.53 24.63 -10.77
N HIS A 70 -10.29 25.12 -10.75
CA HIS A 70 -9.88 26.41 -10.19
C HIS A 70 -9.17 27.24 -11.26
#